data_AF-A0A2A5VE22-F1
#
_entry.id   AF-A0A2A5VE22-F1
#
_cell.length_a   1.000
_cell.length_b   1.000
_cell.length_c   1.000
_cell.angle_alpha   90.00
_cell.angle_beta   90.00
_cell.angle_gamma   90.00
#
_symmetry.space_group_name_H-M   'P 1'
#
loop_
_entity.id
_entity.type
_entity.pdbx_description
1 polymer ?
#
loop_
_entity_poly.entity_id
_entity_poly.type
_entity_poly.pdbx_seq_one_letter_code
_entity_poly.pdbx_strand_id
1 'polypeptide(L)'
;MRSRELAAFSMVLILLLTPISGCFGSEDSSVDAGDLQISSDSMSAGFFQTLELTTSNKMSVFVPFLIKDPVSGFVQNSTVIDIDNGDTVSLEVLFPPRSEGIYLLLGEYGRGHWPVREEVESWTSWYARGGHLGEDNLGAIRVPANNTTYDTLEVYPAVMPGSVEVKFVPSIRESTVSWDEGGGHSSGMLHGRIVYERLYELSDPTDTLDPVDGKAGYYDRWAGQGNPAYEDAALYIIGELESFGLEVIAHRYEYTDIMNVQNPEAYNICAYKWGSVVQDEWMVFGAHFDVAPPANAVLLDPHLVGFRTYGTRAGAYDNSAGTAMVMETARALADFETRRTMVFCLWSGEEGGKRGSDYWTEYHVKEDNPEVTVMNYINLDMAGVNWPGGGGAPHGDPDPQIDEDGYPKDSEVWPLRVYIGPGPNHDQLDQPEMVGLSNWIGSDALGLEEQMGTLVGTNYSADTWKTSVWLDMDRPEVIVYEDTTARSDHASFQDNLGTVTIGFGGLVDGYWCYHQVCDTLEEMEDWMDTTGKDYGEENTGLANVVNSLDMITWWAMLTFFHCDEQPIFNALL
;
A
#
# COMPACT_ATOMS: atom_id res chain seq x y z
N MET A 1 -82.76 15.42 -35.36
CA MET A 1 -81.60 14.97 -36.15
C MET A 1 -80.26 15.42 -35.55
N ARG A 2 -80.10 16.65 -35.04
CA ARG A 2 -78.84 17.15 -34.46
C ARG A 2 -78.21 16.42 -33.26
N SER A 3 -78.98 15.74 -32.38
CA SER A 3 -78.37 15.13 -31.17
C SER A 3 -77.73 13.75 -31.43
N ARG A 4 -78.12 13.05 -32.51
CA ARG A 4 -77.52 11.77 -32.88
C ARG A 4 -76.20 11.94 -33.63
N GLU A 5 -76.04 13.05 -34.34
CA GLU A 5 -74.80 13.43 -35.04
C GLU A 5 -73.69 13.81 -34.05
N LEU A 6 -74.00 14.55 -32.98
CA LEU A 6 -73.03 14.84 -31.91
C LEU A 6 -72.58 13.57 -31.18
N ALA A 7 -73.50 12.66 -30.84
CA ALA A 7 -73.15 11.43 -30.15
C ALA A 7 -72.26 10.52 -31.03
N ALA A 8 -72.54 10.43 -32.33
CA ALA A 8 -71.71 9.69 -33.28
C ALA A 8 -70.32 10.32 -33.44
N PHE A 9 -70.24 11.66 -33.48
CA PHE A 9 -68.96 12.36 -33.57
C PHE A 9 -68.11 12.17 -32.30
N SER A 10 -68.71 12.23 -31.11
CA SER A 10 -68.02 11.95 -29.84
C SER A 10 -67.53 10.49 -29.74
N MET A 11 -68.30 9.52 -30.24
CA MET A 11 -67.87 8.11 -30.26
C MET A 11 -66.71 7.85 -31.22
N VAL A 12 -66.72 8.49 -32.40
CA VAL A 12 -65.62 8.41 -33.37
C VAL A 12 -64.37 9.08 -32.81
N LEU A 13 -64.49 10.20 -32.09
CA LEU A 13 -63.36 10.86 -31.44
C LEU A 13 -62.73 9.99 -30.33
N ILE A 14 -63.55 9.29 -29.54
CA ILE A 14 -63.08 8.37 -28.49
C ILE A 14 -62.37 7.16 -29.11
N LEU A 15 -62.89 6.61 -30.21
CA LEU A 15 -62.27 5.48 -30.93
C LEU A 15 -61.01 5.87 -31.72
N LEU A 16 -60.84 7.15 -32.07
CA LEU A 16 -59.62 7.68 -32.68
C LEU A 16 -58.55 8.07 -31.64
N LEU A 17 -58.93 8.25 -30.38
CA LEU A 17 -58.01 8.50 -29.26
C LEU A 17 -57.50 7.21 -28.60
N THR A 18 -58.19 6.08 -28.77
CA THR A 18 -57.75 4.78 -28.23
C THR A 18 -56.38 4.26 -28.72
N PRO A 19 -55.87 4.56 -29.94
CA PRO A 19 -54.51 4.16 -30.32
C PRO A 19 -53.41 5.03 -29.67
N ILE A 20 -53.77 6.17 -29.04
CA ILE A 20 -52.80 7.12 -28.45
C ILE A 20 -52.57 6.80 -26.96
N SER A 21 -53.40 5.95 -26.36
CA SER A 21 -53.24 5.49 -24.97
C SER A 21 -52.37 4.22 -24.83
N GLY A 22 -51.81 3.72 -25.93
CA GLY A 22 -51.12 2.42 -25.98
C GLY A 22 -49.62 2.47 -26.30
N CYS A 23 -48.97 3.64 -26.27
CA CYS A 23 -47.54 3.75 -26.62
C CYS A 23 -46.85 4.97 -25.99
N PHE A 24 -46.96 5.12 -24.67
CA PHE A 24 -46.11 6.03 -23.85
C PHE A 24 -45.64 5.33 -22.55
N GLY A 25 -45.48 4.02 -22.62
CA GLY A 25 -44.52 3.31 -21.78
C GLY A 25 -43.49 2.76 -22.74
N SER A 26 -42.48 3.55 -23.09
CA SER A 26 -41.20 2.96 -23.46
C SER A 26 -40.74 2.21 -22.22
N GLU A 27 -40.64 0.89 -22.32
CA GLU A 27 -39.93 0.03 -21.36
C GLU A 27 -38.41 0.29 -21.47
N ASP A 28 -38.00 1.55 -21.34
CA ASP A 28 -36.62 1.93 -21.08
C ASP A 28 -36.62 2.46 -19.64
N SER A 29 -36.60 1.53 -18.67
CA SER A 29 -36.19 1.85 -17.30
C SER A 29 -34.68 2.08 -17.28
N SER A 30 -34.21 3.07 -18.06
CA SER A 30 -32.81 3.47 -18.01
C SER A 30 -32.55 4.09 -16.64
N VAL A 31 -31.70 3.46 -15.86
CA VAL A 31 -31.14 4.05 -14.64
C VAL A 31 -30.45 5.35 -15.03
N ASP A 32 -30.61 6.41 -14.23
CA ASP A 32 -30.00 7.72 -14.45
C ASP A 32 -29.17 8.12 -13.23
N ALA A 33 -27.97 8.72 -13.46
CA ALA A 33 -27.10 9.14 -12.36
C ALA A 33 -27.69 10.26 -11.47
N GLY A 34 -28.68 10.99 -11.98
CA GLY A 34 -29.47 11.97 -11.24
C GLY A 34 -30.49 11.36 -10.27
N ASP A 35 -30.84 10.08 -10.44
CA ASP A 35 -31.74 9.36 -9.53
C ASP A 35 -31.05 8.94 -8.22
N LEU A 36 -29.71 9.01 -8.16
CA LEU A 36 -28.93 8.79 -6.95
C LEU A 36 -28.46 10.13 -6.35
N GLN A 37 -28.95 10.42 -5.16
CA GLN A 37 -28.55 11.57 -4.35
C GLN A 37 -27.57 11.15 -3.26
N ILE A 38 -26.60 12.03 -3.00
CA ILE A 38 -25.52 11.83 -2.03
C ILE A 38 -25.58 12.97 -1.01
N SER A 39 -25.32 12.69 0.26
CA SER A 39 -25.47 13.64 1.37
C SER A 39 -24.45 14.79 1.38
N SER A 40 -23.28 14.62 0.76
CA SER A 40 -22.22 15.63 0.72
C SER A 40 -21.75 15.88 -0.72
N ASP A 41 -21.40 17.13 -0.99
CA ASP A 41 -20.84 17.55 -2.28
C ASP A 41 -19.36 17.18 -2.44
N SER A 42 -18.65 16.92 -1.33
CA SER A 42 -17.24 16.48 -1.32
C SER A 42 -16.91 15.73 -0.03
N MET A 43 -15.97 14.79 -0.13
CA MET A 43 -15.53 13.93 0.97
C MET A 43 -14.04 14.15 1.28
N SER A 44 -13.56 13.66 2.43
CA SER A 44 -12.12 13.74 2.75
C SER A 44 -11.38 12.50 2.26
N ALA A 45 -10.28 12.66 1.51
CA ALA A 45 -9.47 11.52 1.09
C ALA A 45 -8.69 10.90 2.28
N GLY A 46 -8.45 9.59 2.22
CA GLY A 46 -7.66 8.87 3.23
C GLY A 46 -8.43 8.49 4.51
N PHE A 47 -9.77 8.52 4.48
CA PHE A 47 -10.63 8.17 5.62
C PHE A 47 -11.79 7.27 5.20
N PHE A 48 -12.19 6.36 6.09
CA PHE A 48 -13.52 5.75 6.06
C PHE A 48 -14.55 6.79 6.48
N GLN A 49 -15.56 7.02 5.64
CA GLN A 49 -16.62 7.99 5.90
C GLN A 49 -17.99 7.45 5.51
N THR A 50 -19.01 7.86 6.26
CA THR A 50 -20.40 7.54 5.93
C THR A 50 -20.84 8.28 4.65
N LEU A 51 -21.16 7.51 3.63
CA LEU A 51 -21.79 7.90 2.39
C LEU A 51 -23.29 7.53 2.46
N GLU A 52 -24.16 8.53 2.50
CA GLU A 52 -25.60 8.29 2.43
C GLU A 52 -26.08 8.35 0.98
N LEU A 53 -26.71 7.26 0.54
CA LEU A 53 -27.19 7.03 -0.81
C LEU A 53 -28.71 7.00 -0.79
N THR A 54 -29.35 8.01 -1.38
CA THR A 54 -30.82 8.10 -1.47
C THR A 54 -31.25 8.00 -2.91
N THR A 55 -32.22 7.14 -3.22
CA THR A 55 -32.65 6.91 -4.60
C THR A 55 -34.09 7.34 -4.85
N SER A 56 -34.37 7.93 -6.02
CA SER A 56 -35.74 8.23 -6.49
C SER A 56 -36.38 7.08 -7.28
N ASN A 57 -35.59 6.07 -7.66
CA ASN A 57 -36.01 4.88 -8.38
C ASN A 57 -35.22 3.68 -7.84
N LYS A 58 -35.85 2.50 -7.84
CA LYS A 58 -35.16 1.27 -7.44
C LYS A 58 -33.95 1.01 -8.34
N MET A 59 -32.80 0.71 -7.75
CA MET A 59 -31.56 0.46 -8.49
C MET A 59 -30.60 -0.43 -7.70
N SER A 60 -29.61 -0.99 -8.39
CA SER A 60 -28.42 -1.56 -7.77
C SER A 60 -27.26 -0.57 -7.89
N VAL A 61 -26.45 -0.48 -6.85
CA VAL A 61 -25.23 0.35 -6.81
C VAL A 61 -24.04 -0.54 -6.53
N PHE A 62 -23.09 -0.58 -7.46
CA PHE A 62 -21.78 -1.18 -7.26
C PHE A 62 -20.79 -0.12 -6.77
N VAL A 63 -20.17 -0.41 -5.62
CA VAL A 63 -19.14 0.40 -4.97
C VAL A 63 -17.81 -0.36 -5.07
N PRO A 64 -16.95 -0.07 -6.07
CA PRO A 64 -15.67 -0.76 -6.28
C PRO A 64 -14.55 -0.29 -5.33
N PHE A 65 -14.88 -0.01 -4.07
CA PHE A 65 -13.95 0.52 -3.07
C PHE A 65 -14.12 -0.23 -1.76
N LEU A 66 -13.11 -0.14 -0.90
CA LEU A 66 -13.15 -0.74 0.43
C LEU A 66 -14.27 -0.12 1.24
N ILE A 67 -15.10 -0.97 1.83
CA ILE A 67 -16.16 -0.56 2.75
C ILE A 67 -15.97 -1.23 4.10
N LYS A 68 -16.41 -0.55 5.15
CA LYS A 68 -16.49 -1.14 6.49
C LYS A 68 -17.89 -1.66 6.71
N ASP A 69 -18.01 -2.96 6.91
CA ASP A 69 -19.27 -3.63 7.18
C ASP A 69 -19.79 -3.21 8.57
N PRO A 70 -21.00 -2.63 8.68
CA PRO A 70 -21.48 -2.03 9.91
C PRO A 70 -21.88 -3.05 10.99
N VAL A 71 -22.00 -4.34 10.63
CA VAL A 71 -22.43 -5.40 11.55
C VAL A 71 -21.23 -6.14 12.13
N SER A 72 -20.30 -6.55 11.27
CA SER A 72 -19.08 -7.26 11.65
C SER A 72 -17.94 -6.32 12.04
N GLY A 73 -17.94 -5.09 11.53
CA GLY A 73 -16.84 -4.13 11.70
C GLY A 73 -15.65 -4.37 10.78
N PHE A 74 -15.67 -5.45 9.98
CA PHE A 74 -14.58 -5.79 9.07
C PHE A 74 -14.59 -4.92 7.83
N VAL A 75 -13.40 -4.74 7.25
CA VAL A 75 -13.26 -4.18 5.91
C VAL A 75 -13.58 -5.28 4.88
N GLN A 76 -14.30 -4.88 3.83
CA GLN A 76 -14.71 -5.71 2.71
C GLN A 76 -14.33 -5.00 1.41
N ASN A 77 -13.84 -5.78 0.45
CA ASN A 77 -13.63 -5.40 -0.94
C ASN A 77 -14.96 -5.22 -1.62
N SER A 78 -15.07 -4.18 -2.46
CA SER A 78 -16.04 -4.05 -3.55
C SER A 78 -17.43 -4.66 -3.31
N THR A 79 -18.44 -3.82 -3.09
CA THR A 79 -19.79 -4.30 -2.76
C THR A 79 -20.84 -3.94 -3.79
N VAL A 80 -21.90 -4.76 -3.89
CA VAL A 80 -23.15 -4.37 -4.56
C VAL A 80 -24.29 -4.28 -3.55
N ILE A 81 -25.07 -3.20 -3.64
CA ILE A 81 -26.28 -3.02 -2.83
C ILE A 81 -27.49 -2.75 -3.70
N ASP A 82 -28.64 -3.27 -3.30
CA ASP A 82 -29.93 -2.95 -3.89
C ASP A 82 -30.64 -1.90 -3.03
N ILE A 83 -31.07 -0.80 -3.63
CA ILE A 83 -31.78 0.28 -2.95
C ILE A 83 -33.18 0.38 -3.57
N ASP A 84 -34.21 0.28 -2.72
CA ASP A 84 -35.60 0.46 -3.13
C ASP A 84 -35.95 1.93 -3.35
N ASN A 85 -37.03 2.19 -4.09
CA ASN A 85 -37.45 3.56 -4.41
C ASN A 85 -37.79 4.35 -3.15
N GLY A 86 -37.10 5.48 -2.95
CA GLY A 86 -37.31 6.40 -1.85
C GLY A 86 -36.54 6.02 -0.59
N ASP A 87 -35.80 4.92 -0.62
CA ASP A 87 -34.98 4.48 0.50
C ASP A 87 -33.62 5.17 0.51
N THR A 88 -33.06 5.25 1.72
CA THR A 88 -31.72 5.75 2.00
C THR A 88 -30.90 4.63 2.63
N VAL A 89 -29.71 4.38 2.09
CA VAL A 89 -28.72 3.45 2.64
C VAL A 89 -27.48 4.24 3.04
N SER A 90 -26.92 3.92 4.20
CA SER A 90 -25.64 4.47 4.66
C SER A 90 -24.55 3.41 4.51
N LEU A 91 -23.47 3.76 3.83
CA LEU A 91 -22.27 2.93 3.68
C LEU A 91 -21.08 3.64 4.30
N GLU A 92 -20.20 2.93 5.01
CA GLU A 92 -18.92 3.49 5.42
C GLU A 92 -17.86 3.10 4.40
N VAL A 93 -17.40 4.05 3.59
CA VAL A 93 -16.54 3.83 2.41
C VAL A 93 -15.19 4.50 2.64
N LEU A 94 -14.09 3.81 2.30
CA LEU A 94 -12.78 4.42 2.21
C LEU A 94 -12.68 5.26 0.95
N PHE A 95 -12.46 6.55 1.13
CA PHE A 95 -12.06 7.42 0.02
C PHE A 95 -10.54 7.29 -0.17
N PRO A 96 -10.06 6.85 -1.35
CA PRO A 96 -8.64 6.59 -1.54
C PRO A 96 -7.78 7.84 -1.27
N PRO A 97 -6.56 7.68 -0.74
CA PRO A 97 -5.72 8.79 -0.28
C PRO A 97 -5.15 9.65 -1.41
N ARG A 98 -5.08 9.12 -2.64
CA ARG A 98 -4.40 9.78 -3.77
C ARG A 98 -5.26 9.79 -5.04
N SER A 99 -6.58 9.63 -4.88
CA SER A 99 -7.56 9.77 -5.97
C SER A 99 -8.39 11.04 -5.78
N GLU A 100 -8.88 11.59 -6.89
CA GLU A 100 -9.79 12.75 -6.90
C GLU A 100 -11.20 12.44 -6.38
N GLY A 101 -11.51 11.15 -6.18
CA GLY A 101 -12.83 10.71 -5.72
C GLY A 101 -13.06 9.22 -5.91
N ILE A 102 -14.33 8.83 -5.82
CA ILE A 102 -14.77 7.46 -6.08
C ILE A 102 -15.83 7.43 -7.19
N TYR A 103 -15.88 6.30 -7.89
CA TYR A 103 -16.82 6.02 -8.96
C TYR A 103 -17.84 4.97 -8.52
N LEU A 104 -19.11 5.34 -8.43
CA LEU A 104 -20.20 4.40 -8.16
C LEU A 104 -20.85 3.99 -9.49
N LEU A 105 -21.00 2.69 -9.71
CA LEU A 105 -21.62 2.15 -10.90
C LEU A 105 -23.08 1.83 -10.62
N LEU A 106 -23.99 2.31 -11.46
CA LEU A 106 -25.42 2.21 -11.28
C LEU A 106 -26.03 1.29 -12.33
N GLY A 107 -26.89 0.39 -11.87
CA GLY A 107 -27.53 -0.61 -12.71
C GLY A 107 -28.97 -0.87 -12.30
N GLU A 108 -29.72 -1.56 -13.16
CA GLU A 108 -31.09 -1.97 -12.84
C GLU A 108 -31.12 -2.78 -11.54
N TYR A 109 -32.19 -2.63 -10.77
CA TYR A 109 -32.36 -3.34 -9.51
C TYR A 109 -32.19 -4.86 -9.67
N GLY A 110 -31.37 -5.48 -8.82
CA GLY A 110 -31.03 -6.90 -8.86
C GLY A 110 -30.01 -7.26 -9.93
N ARG A 111 -29.25 -6.30 -10.47
CA ARG A 111 -28.23 -6.55 -11.51
C ARG A 111 -27.17 -7.54 -11.01
N GLY A 112 -26.91 -8.55 -11.83
CA GLY A 112 -25.99 -9.65 -11.52
C GLY A 112 -24.60 -9.55 -12.16
N HIS A 113 -24.40 -8.75 -13.21
CA HIS A 113 -23.10 -8.62 -13.90
C HIS A 113 -22.70 -7.14 -14.01
N TRP A 114 -21.42 -6.85 -13.81
CA TRP A 114 -20.89 -5.50 -13.70
C TRP A 114 -19.60 -5.33 -14.51
N PRO A 115 -19.42 -4.21 -15.23
CA PRO A 115 -18.15 -3.95 -15.89
C PRO A 115 -17.12 -3.51 -14.84
N VAL A 116 -15.85 -3.83 -15.08
CA VAL A 116 -14.74 -3.55 -14.18
C VAL A 116 -13.52 -3.07 -14.97
N ARG A 117 -12.60 -2.38 -14.29
CA ARG A 117 -11.31 -1.99 -14.86
C ARG A 117 -10.31 -3.15 -14.85
N GLU A 118 -9.28 -3.03 -15.68
CA GLU A 118 -8.10 -3.89 -15.64
C GLU A 118 -7.18 -3.49 -14.45
N GLU A 119 -6.27 -4.37 -14.04
CA GLU A 119 -5.39 -4.15 -12.88
C GLU A 119 -4.50 -2.91 -13.00
N VAL A 120 -4.03 -2.62 -14.22
CA VAL A 120 -3.10 -1.52 -14.52
C VAL A 120 -3.79 -0.22 -14.94
N GLU A 121 -5.11 -0.13 -14.77
CA GLU A 121 -5.92 1.00 -15.18
C GLU A 121 -6.62 1.64 -13.98
N SER A 122 -6.70 2.97 -13.89
CA SER A 122 -7.50 3.66 -12.86
C SER A 122 -9.00 3.73 -13.23
N TRP A 123 -9.89 3.94 -12.24
CA TRP A 123 -11.31 4.19 -12.54
C TRP A 123 -11.52 5.46 -13.38
N THR A 124 -10.64 6.44 -13.24
CA THR A 124 -10.63 7.67 -14.03
C THR A 124 -10.40 7.37 -15.51
N SER A 125 -9.32 6.64 -15.83
CA SER A 125 -8.97 6.24 -17.19
C SER A 125 -10.00 5.29 -17.78
N TRP A 126 -10.45 4.31 -16.99
CA TRP A 126 -11.52 3.38 -17.36
C TRP A 126 -12.79 4.11 -17.79
N TYR A 127 -13.24 5.09 -16.99
CA TYR A 127 -14.43 5.86 -17.32
C TYR A 127 -14.20 6.73 -18.56
N ALA A 128 -13.06 7.42 -18.64
CA ALA A 128 -12.71 8.33 -19.74
C ALA A 128 -12.64 7.62 -21.10
N ARG A 129 -12.14 6.37 -21.15
CA ARG A 129 -12.10 5.57 -22.38
C ARG A 129 -13.44 4.91 -22.74
N GLY A 130 -14.45 5.03 -21.89
CA GLY A 130 -15.79 4.47 -22.13
C GLY A 130 -16.03 3.07 -21.56
N GLY A 131 -15.27 2.62 -20.56
CA GLY A 131 -15.45 1.29 -19.94
C GLY A 131 -16.85 1.05 -19.37
N HIS A 132 -17.55 2.11 -18.97
CA HIS A 132 -18.96 2.07 -18.52
C HIS A 132 -19.95 1.56 -19.58
N LEU A 133 -19.56 1.53 -20.86
CA LEU A 133 -20.36 0.92 -21.92
C LEU A 133 -20.41 -0.61 -21.80
N GLY A 134 -19.51 -1.21 -21.02
CA GLY A 134 -19.51 -2.65 -20.70
C GLY A 134 -19.20 -3.54 -21.90
N GLU A 135 -18.37 -3.04 -22.82
CA GLU A 135 -17.91 -3.75 -24.02
C GLU A 135 -16.57 -4.49 -23.81
N ASP A 136 -15.96 -4.32 -22.64
CA ASP A 136 -14.72 -4.99 -22.26
C ASP A 136 -14.93 -6.50 -22.12
N ASN A 137 -13.86 -7.27 -22.36
CA ASN A 137 -13.88 -8.72 -22.19
C ASN A 137 -13.84 -9.14 -20.71
N LEU A 138 -13.51 -8.22 -19.80
CA LEU A 138 -13.48 -8.44 -18.36
C LEU A 138 -14.80 -7.97 -17.73
N GLY A 139 -15.34 -8.76 -16.80
CA GLY A 139 -16.53 -8.38 -16.06
C GLY A 139 -16.64 -9.12 -14.74
N ALA A 140 -17.44 -8.60 -13.83
CA ALA A 140 -17.67 -9.19 -12.52
C ALA A 140 -19.08 -9.77 -12.40
N ILE A 141 -19.19 -10.88 -11.66
CA ILE A 141 -20.43 -11.56 -11.32
C ILE A 141 -20.73 -11.32 -9.85
N ARG A 142 -21.94 -10.83 -9.55
CA ARG A 142 -22.41 -10.58 -8.18
C ARG A 142 -22.58 -11.88 -7.43
N VAL A 143 -21.97 -11.96 -6.26
CA VAL A 143 -22.05 -13.10 -5.34
C VAL A 143 -22.86 -12.67 -4.11
N PRO A 144 -24.02 -13.30 -3.85
CA PRO A 144 -24.82 -12.98 -2.68
C PRO A 144 -24.05 -13.14 -1.37
N ALA A 145 -24.27 -12.21 -0.45
CA ALA A 145 -23.62 -12.19 0.86
C ALA A 145 -23.80 -13.52 1.61
N ASN A 146 -22.70 -14.02 2.17
CA ASN A 146 -22.69 -15.21 3.01
C ASN A 146 -21.93 -14.90 4.30
N ASN A 147 -22.68 -14.57 5.36
CA ASN A 147 -22.17 -14.05 6.65
C ASN A 147 -21.56 -12.63 6.62
N THR A 148 -21.69 -11.90 5.51
CA THR A 148 -21.45 -10.44 5.42
C THR A 148 -22.78 -9.69 5.27
N THR A 149 -22.81 -8.37 5.49
CA THR A 149 -24.03 -7.56 5.24
C THR A 149 -24.27 -7.36 3.76
N TYR A 150 -23.21 -7.27 2.95
CA TYR A 150 -23.31 -6.88 1.57
C TYR A 150 -22.71 -7.91 0.59
N ASP A 151 -23.27 -7.92 -0.61
CA ASP A 151 -22.89 -8.82 -1.69
C ASP A 151 -21.51 -8.45 -2.24
N THR A 152 -20.72 -9.46 -2.60
CA THR A 152 -19.38 -9.32 -3.18
C THR A 152 -19.42 -9.54 -4.70
N LEU A 153 -18.25 -9.49 -5.33
CA LEU A 153 -18.07 -9.68 -6.76
C LEU A 153 -16.89 -10.61 -7.04
N GLU A 154 -17.06 -11.46 -8.04
CA GLU A 154 -15.98 -12.29 -8.60
C GLU A 154 -15.72 -11.86 -10.05
N VAL A 155 -14.47 -11.59 -10.38
CA VAL A 155 -14.06 -11.12 -11.71
C VAL A 155 -13.71 -12.31 -12.60
N TYR A 156 -14.24 -12.30 -13.83
CA TYR A 156 -13.98 -13.35 -14.82
C TYR A 156 -13.79 -12.75 -16.23
N PRO A 157 -12.96 -13.40 -17.08
CA PRO A 157 -12.94 -13.09 -18.49
C PRO A 157 -14.22 -13.59 -19.18
N ALA A 158 -14.54 -12.99 -20.33
CA ALA A 158 -15.69 -13.30 -21.18
C ALA A 158 -17.06 -13.16 -20.49
N VAL A 159 -17.15 -12.31 -19.46
CA VAL A 159 -18.44 -11.84 -18.92
C VAL A 159 -18.95 -10.71 -19.81
N MET A 160 -20.24 -10.72 -20.13
CA MET A 160 -20.90 -9.63 -20.85
C MET A 160 -21.67 -8.77 -19.83
N PRO A 161 -21.03 -7.76 -19.23
CA PRO A 161 -21.65 -7.02 -18.15
C PRO A 161 -22.77 -6.10 -18.63
N GLY A 162 -22.66 -5.58 -19.86
CA GLY A 162 -23.55 -4.55 -20.39
C GLY A 162 -23.27 -3.16 -19.80
N SER A 163 -23.89 -2.13 -20.34
CA SER A 163 -23.64 -0.74 -19.93
C SER A 163 -24.17 -0.43 -18.53
N VAL A 164 -23.50 0.50 -17.85
CA VAL A 164 -23.88 1.06 -16.55
C VAL A 164 -23.84 2.58 -16.61
N GLU A 165 -24.62 3.22 -15.75
CA GLU A 165 -24.44 4.64 -15.45
C GLU A 165 -23.37 4.81 -14.36
N VAL A 166 -22.73 5.97 -14.32
CA VAL A 166 -21.65 6.23 -13.37
C VAL A 166 -21.92 7.52 -12.60
N LYS A 167 -21.78 7.44 -11.28
CA LYS A 167 -21.86 8.57 -10.36
C LYS A 167 -20.48 8.80 -9.73
N PHE A 168 -19.85 9.91 -10.08
CA PHE A 168 -18.60 10.32 -9.44
C PHE A 168 -18.88 11.10 -8.14
N VAL A 169 -18.11 10.79 -7.10
CA VAL A 169 -18.16 11.46 -5.79
C VAL A 169 -16.78 12.02 -5.50
N PRO A 170 -16.58 13.35 -5.52
CA PRO A 170 -15.26 13.93 -5.35
C PRO A 170 -14.77 13.82 -3.91
N SER A 171 -13.46 13.73 -3.75
CA SER A 171 -12.78 13.85 -2.47
C SER A 171 -11.59 14.79 -2.52
N ILE A 172 -11.29 15.39 -1.37
CA ILE A 172 -10.18 16.32 -1.19
C ILE A 172 -9.31 15.80 -0.05
N ARG A 173 -8.00 15.75 -0.26
CA ARG A 173 -7.04 15.53 0.81
C ARG A 173 -6.67 16.87 1.44
N GLU A 174 -7.07 17.05 2.69
CA GLU A 174 -6.80 18.30 3.42
C GLU A 174 -5.32 18.42 3.77
N SER A 175 -4.81 19.64 3.81
CA SER A 175 -3.43 19.92 4.23
C SER A 175 -3.40 20.43 5.66
N THR A 176 -2.61 19.79 6.53
CA THR A 176 -2.42 20.20 7.93
C THR A 176 -1.15 21.04 8.13
N VAL A 177 -0.19 20.92 7.20
CA VAL A 177 1.06 21.70 7.14
C VAL A 177 1.19 22.44 5.80
N SER A 178 2.27 23.16 5.57
CA SER A 178 2.53 23.82 4.28
C SER A 178 2.93 22.81 3.18
N TRP A 179 2.81 23.20 1.91
CA TRP A 179 3.21 22.32 0.79
C TRP A 179 4.70 21.95 0.84
N ASP A 180 5.56 22.90 1.18
CA ASP A 180 7.00 22.69 1.38
C ASP A 180 7.33 21.75 2.55
N GLU A 181 6.36 21.52 3.46
CA GLU A 181 6.46 20.57 4.58
C GLU A 181 5.72 19.24 4.30
N GLY A 182 5.36 18.98 3.03
CA GLY A 182 4.63 17.77 2.63
C GLY A 182 3.11 17.85 2.82
N GLY A 183 2.54 19.05 2.67
CA GLY A 183 1.12 19.34 2.88
C GLY A 183 0.14 18.40 2.17
N GLY A 184 0.42 18.03 0.92
CA GLY A 184 -0.41 17.10 0.13
C GLY A 184 -0.54 15.68 0.75
N HIS A 185 0.34 15.33 1.68
CA HIS A 185 0.41 14.01 2.31
C HIS A 185 0.42 14.13 3.85
N SER A 186 -0.37 15.08 4.37
CA SER A 186 -0.39 15.45 5.78
C SER A 186 -1.73 15.21 6.50
N SER A 187 -2.65 14.49 5.86
CA SER A 187 -3.92 14.06 6.43
C SER A 187 -4.33 12.67 5.93
N GLY A 188 -5.29 12.06 6.63
CA GLY A 188 -5.70 10.67 6.48
C GLY A 188 -5.63 9.94 7.83
N MET A 189 -6.16 8.72 7.90
CA MET A 189 -5.97 7.85 9.09
C MET A 189 -4.48 7.48 9.29
N LEU A 190 -3.75 7.41 8.18
CA LEU A 190 -2.31 7.25 8.03
C LEU A 190 -1.85 8.24 6.96
N HIS A 191 -0.66 8.82 7.10
CA HIS A 191 -0.13 9.74 6.09
C HIS A 191 1.39 9.92 6.22
N GLY A 192 2.04 10.33 5.14
CA GLY A 192 3.50 10.47 5.12
C GLY A 192 4.06 11.44 6.15
N ARG A 193 3.35 12.54 6.45
CA ARG A 193 3.81 13.50 7.46
C ARG A 193 3.94 12.91 8.88
N ILE A 194 3.01 12.05 9.30
CA ILE A 194 3.09 11.43 10.65
C ILE A 194 4.21 10.39 10.70
N VAL A 195 4.43 9.67 9.60
CA VAL A 195 5.57 8.74 9.46
C VAL A 195 6.89 9.49 9.50
N TYR A 196 6.99 10.63 8.79
CA TYR A 196 8.17 11.48 8.82
C TYR A 196 8.44 12.00 10.23
N GLU A 197 7.41 12.40 11.00
CA GLU A 197 7.58 12.85 12.39
C GLU A 197 8.12 11.72 13.29
N ARG A 198 7.63 10.49 13.11
CA ARG A 198 8.16 9.31 13.79
C ARG A 198 9.61 9.02 13.38
N LEU A 199 9.92 9.13 12.09
CA LEU A 199 11.28 8.98 11.58
C LEU A 199 12.21 10.04 12.19
N TYR A 200 11.76 11.30 12.27
CA TYR A 200 12.51 12.37 12.93
C TYR A 200 12.74 12.03 14.41
N GLU A 201 11.73 11.56 15.14
CA GLU A 201 11.90 11.16 16.54
C GLU A 201 12.95 10.05 16.70
N LEU A 202 12.90 9.01 15.85
CA LEU A 202 13.89 7.93 15.87
C LEU A 202 15.31 8.40 15.51
N SER A 203 15.42 9.41 14.65
CA SER A 203 16.69 9.86 14.06
C SER A 203 17.11 11.28 14.49
N ASP A 204 16.52 11.84 15.54
CA ASP A 204 16.77 13.23 15.97
C ASP A 204 18.26 13.44 16.34
N PRO A 205 19.00 14.27 15.57
CA PRO A 205 20.43 14.46 15.75
C PRO A 205 20.77 15.38 16.93
N THR A 206 19.78 15.96 17.61
CA THR A 206 19.99 16.92 18.70
C THR A 206 20.84 16.30 19.82
N ASP A 207 21.93 16.98 20.18
CA ASP A 207 22.78 16.55 21.31
C ASP A 207 22.05 16.72 22.64
N THR A 208 22.09 15.69 23.48
CA THR A 208 21.46 15.67 24.80
C THR A 208 22.45 15.27 25.89
N LEU A 209 21.95 15.16 27.13
CA LEU A 209 22.69 14.55 28.24
C LEU A 209 22.39 13.06 28.39
N ASP A 210 21.80 12.43 27.36
CA ASP A 210 21.55 10.99 27.35
C ASP A 210 22.88 10.25 27.59
N PRO A 211 22.98 9.41 28.64
CA PRO A 211 24.20 8.70 28.96
C PRO A 211 24.52 7.54 28.02
N VAL A 212 23.60 7.16 27.14
CA VAL A 212 23.67 5.99 26.27
C VAL A 212 24.36 6.32 24.95
N ASP A 213 23.82 7.25 24.17
CA ASP A 213 24.33 7.64 22.84
C ASP A 213 24.59 9.15 22.68
N GLY A 214 24.13 9.96 23.65
CA GLY A 214 24.23 11.42 23.68
C GLY A 214 23.28 12.16 22.72
N LYS A 215 22.26 11.48 22.18
CA LYS A 215 21.31 12.02 21.21
C LYS A 215 19.89 12.11 21.78
N ALA A 216 19.01 12.80 21.06
CA ALA A 216 17.59 12.90 21.40
C ALA A 216 16.80 11.75 20.79
N GLY A 217 17.19 11.32 19.59
CA GLY A 217 16.71 10.08 18.98
C GLY A 217 17.49 8.86 19.46
N TYR A 218 17.26 7.71 18.81
CA TYR A 218 17.77 6.41 19.23
C TYR A 218 18.93 5.97 18.32
N TYR A 219 20.11 6.53 18.56
CA TYR A 219 21.31 6.32 17.76
C TYR A 219 22.05 5.07 18.22
N ASP A 220 23.00 4.60 17.40
CA ASP A 220 23.96 3.55 17.76
C ASP A 220 23.29 2.23 18.18
N ARG A 221 22.05 1.97 17.74
CA ARG A 221 21.20 0.82 18.10
C ARG A 221 21.54 -0.48 17.36
N TRP A 222 22.83 -0.78 17.12
CA TRP A 222 23.21 -2.06 16.51
C TRP A 222 23.00 -3.25 17.45
N ALA A 223 22.57 -4.38 16.91
CA ALA A 223 22.28 -5.58 17.70
C ALA A 223 23.55 -6.28 18.23
N GLY A 224 23.45 -6.81 19.45
CA GLY A 224 24.49 -7.63 20.10
C GLY A 224 25.36 -6.90 21.11
N GLN A 225 26.31 -7.64 21.70
CA GLN A 225 27.34 -7.16 22.65
C GLN A 225 26.83 -6.43 23.92
N GLY A 226 25.55 -6.54 24.27
CA GLY A 226 24.96 -5.85 25.42
C GLY A 226 24.90 -4.33 25.24
N ASN A 227 24.66 -3.89 24.00
CA ASN A 227 24.58 -2.49 23.63
C ASN A 227 23.41 -1.76 24.33
N PRO A 228 23.68 -0.80 25.23
CA PRO A 228 22.61 -0.09 25.94
C PRO A 228 21.71 0.75 25.02
N ALA A 229 22.23 1.25 23.89
CA ALA A 229 21.44 2.06 22.94
C ALA A 229 20.40 1.22 22.21
N TYR A 230 20.78 0.01 21.84
CA TYR A 230 19.88 -0.99 21.31
C TYR A 230 18.75 -1.34 22.29
N GLU A 231 19.08 -1.56 23.57
CA GLU A 231 18.07 -1.84 24.61
C GLU A 231 17.15 -0.64 24.88
N ASP A 232 17.68 0.58 24.85
CA ASP A 232 16.87 1.79 25.08
C ASP A 232 15.87 2.02 23.94
N ALA A 233 16.34 1.93 22.69
CA ALA A 233 15.49 1.97 21.49
C ALA A 233 14.37 0.92 21.55
N ALA A 234 14.72 -0.30 21.94
CA ALA A 234 13.77 -1.38 22.05
C ALA A 234 12.70 -1.15 23.13
N LEU A 235 13.08 -0.59 24.29
CA LEU A 235 12.13 -0.24 25.35
C LEU A 235 11.18 0.86 24.93
N TYR A 236 11.66 1.86 24.18
CA TYR A 236 10.81 2.89 23.58
C TYR A 236 9.78 2.26 22.62
N ILE A 237 10.25 1.45 21.68
CA ILE A 237 9.39 0.78 20.69
C ILE A 237 8.31 -0.07 21.39
N ILE A 238 8.70 -0.86 22.40
CA ILE A 238 7.75 -1.66 23.20
C ILE A 238 6.69 -0.76 23.83
N GLY A 239 7.11 0.32 24.51
CA GLY A 239 6.20 1.23 25.20
C GLY A 239 5.22 1.92 24.23
N GLU A 240 5.69 2.32 23.05
CA GLU A 240 4.86 2.94 22.03
C GLU A 240 3.83 1.96 21.45
N LEU A 241 4.25 0.75 21.07
CA LEU A 241 3.34 -0.27 20.54
C LEU A 241 2.32 -0.73 21.59
N GLU A 242 2.72 -0.87 22.86
CA GLU A 242 1.80 -1.13 23.97
C GLU A 242 0.79 0.00 24.15
N SER A 243 1.20 1.26 23.93
CA SER A 243 0.32 2.42 24.06
C SER A 243 -0.84 2.43 23.05
N PHE A 244 -0.67 1.75 21.91
CA PHE A 244 -1.71 1.54 20.90
C PHE A 244 -2.71 0.44 21.31
N GLY A 245 -2.50 -0.21 22.46
CA GLY A 245 -3.35 -1.30 22.95
C GLY A 245 -3.03 -2.67 22.35
N LEU A 246 -1.85 -2.82 21.73
CA LEU A 246 -1.37 -4.07 21.15
C LEU A 246 -0.70 -4.95 22.21
N GLU A 247 -0.73 -6.28 22.01
CA GLU A 247 0.03 -7.21 22.84
C GLU A 247 1.45 -7.31 22.31
N VAL A 248 2.43 -6.78 23.05
CA VAL A 248 3.83 -6.78 22.62
C VAL A 248 4.61 -7.94 23.23
N ILE A 249 5.29 -8.70 22.38
CA ILE A 249 6.15 -9.81 22.77
C ILE A 249 7.57 -9.52 22.29
N ALA A 250 8.50 -9.45 23.25
CA ALA A 250 9.94 -9.40 22.98
C ALA A 250 10.50 -10.83 22.84
N HIS A 251 10.72 -11.25 21.60
CA HIS A 251 11.22 -12.58 21.24
C HIS A 251 12.72 -12.65 21.40
N ARG A 252 13.19 -13.00 22.61
CA ARG A 252 14.62 -13.09 22.94
C ARG A 252 15.28 -14.33 22.38
N TYR A 253 16.45 -14.15 21.78
CA TYR A 253 17.26 -15.21 21.20
C TYR A 253 18.77 -14.94 21.35
N GLU A 254 19.55 -16.00 21.23
CA GLU A 254 21.01 -15.94 21.21
C GLU A 254 21.53 -16.30 19.82
N TYR A 255 22.65 -15.71 19.42
CA TYR A 255 23.34 -16.08 18.18
C TYR A 255 24.85 -15.95 18.30
N THR A 256 25.58 -16.66 17.44
CA THR A 256 27.03 -16.45 17.24
C THR A 256 27.24 -15.59 16.00
N ASP A 257 27.97 -14.49 16.11
CA ASP A 257 28.22 -13.62 14.96
C ASP A 257 29.30 -14.16 14.01
N ILE A 258 29.52 -13.46 12.89
CA ILE A 258 30.51 -13.82 11.86
C ILE A 258 31.96 -13.82 12.38
N MET A 259 32.22 -13.18 13.53
CA MET A 259 33.52 -13.18 14.21
C MET A 259 33.64 -14.28 15.26
N ASN A 260 32.65 -15.19 15.32
CA ASN A 260 32.56 -16.28 16.27
C ASN A 260 32.45 -15.79 17.73
N VAL A 261 31.79 -14.65 17.94
CA VAL A 261 31.46 -14.10 19.27
C VAL A 261 30.01 -14.45 19.59
N GLN A 262 29.78 -14.98 20.79
CA GLN A 262 28.42 -15.26 21.28
C GLN A 262 27.74 -13.96 21.71
N ASN A 263 26.53 -13.74 21.20
CA ASN A 263 25.66 -12.64 21.55
C ASN A 263 24.45 -13.22 22.30
N PRO A 264 24.37 -13.02 23.64
CA PRO A 264 23.41 -13.71 24.48
C PRO A 264 22.02 -13.04 24.58
N GLU A 265 21.82 -11.84 24.02
CA GLU A 265 20.62 -11.03 24.29
C GLU A 265 20.23 -10.18 23.07
N ALA A 266 19.80 -10.81 21.97
CA ALA A 266 19.09 -10.11 20.90
C ALA A 266 17.59 -10.41 20.98
N TYR A 267 16.75 -9.53 20.45
CA TYR A 267 15.32 -9.79 20.44
C TYR A 267 14.56 -9.00 19.40
N ASN A 268 13.61 -9.69 18.76
CA ASN A 268 12.60 -9.04 17.94
C ASN A 268 11.51 -8.47 18.83
N ILE A 269 10.90 -7.37 18.40
CA ILE A 269 9.77 -6.76 19.08
C ILE A 269 8.57 -6.93 18.17
N CYS A 270 7.64 -7.81 18.55
CA CYS A 270 6.45 -8.06 17.75
C CYS A 270 5.20 -7.66 18.53
N ALA A 271 4.40 -6.77 17.97
CA ALA A 271 3.09 -6.39 18.48
C ALA A 271 1.99 -7.16 17.76
N TYR A 272 1.12 -7.80 18.52
CA TYR A 272 0.05 -8.66 18.04
C TYR A 272 -1.30 -7.97 18.25
N LYS A 273 -2.10 -7.97 17.19
CA LYS A 273 -3.55 -7.74 17.28
C LYS A 273 -4.27 -8.99 16.78
N TRP A 274 -4.86 -9.73 17.71
CA TRP A 274 -5.50 -11.01 17.44
C TRP A 274 -6.73 -10.87 16.55
N GLY A 275 -6.80 -11.69 15.51
CA GLY A 275 -7.96 -11.80 14.63
C GLY A 275 -9.15 -12.42 15.35
N SER A 276 -10.36 -12.05 14.93
CA SER A 276 -11.59 -12.47 15.59
C SER A 276 -12.27 -13.71 14.97
N VAL A 277 -11.82 -14.14 13.78
CA VAL A 277 -12.43 -15.26 13.04
C VAL A 277 -11.45 -16.41 12.81
N VAL A 278 -10.25 -16.10 12.30
CA VAL A 278 -9.19 -17.07 11.98
C VAL A 278 -7.89 -16.60 12.61
N GLN A 279 -7.78 -16.78 13.93
CA GLN A 279 -6.68 -16.24 14.72
C GLN A 279 -5.30 -16.84 14.36
N ASP A 280 -5.28 -18.08 13.85
CA ASP A 280 -4.05 -18.80 13.48
C ASP A 280 -3.58 -18.46 12.04
N GLU A 281 -4.28 -17.58 11.32
CA GLU A 281 -3.81 -17.01 10.06
C GLU A 281 -3.23 -15.61 10.33
N TRP A 282 -1.94 -15.44 10.08
CA TRP A 282 -1.19 -14.23 10.43
C TRP A 282 -0.79 -13.46 9.18
N MET A 283 -0.97 -12.14 9.25
CA MET A 283 -0.47 -11.19 8.26
C MET A 283 0.55 -10.28 8.94
N VAL A 284 1.76 -10.26 8.40
CA VAL A 284 2.92 -9.71 9.11
C VAL A 284 3.43 -8.47 8.39
N PHE A 285 3.54 -7.36 9.10
CA PHE A 285 4.33 -6.19 8.70
C PHE A 285 5.68 -6.26 9.40
N GLY A 286 6.76 -6.00 8.69
CA GLY A 286 8.10 -6.01 9.25
C GLY A 286 9.02 -4.93 8.74
N ALA A 287 9.96 -4.57 9.59
CA ALA A 287 11.14 -3.76 9.32
C ALA A 287 12.19 -4.16 10.36
N HIS A 288 13.47 -3.89 10.14
CA HIS A 288 14.45 -4.07 11.22
C HIS A 288 14.68 -2.76 11.98
N PHE A 289 14.85 -2.88 13.29
CA PHE A 289 15.11 -1.73 14.17
C PHE A 289 16.55 -1.71 14.69
N ASP A 290 17.43 -2.59 14.26
CA ASP A 290 18.87 -2.39 14.42
C ASP A 290 19.46 -1.55 13.28
N VAL A 291 20.65 -1.01 13.49
CA VAL A 291 21.43 -0.30 12.46
C VAL A 291 22.75 -1.00 12.19
N ALA A 292 23.30 -0.82 10.99
CA ALA A 292 24.61 -1.34 10.62
C ALA A 292 25.71 -0.96 11.64
N PRO A 293 26.38 -1.95 12.27
CA PRO A 293 27.45 -1.68 13.23
C PRO A 293 28.74 -1.19 12.55
N PRO A 294 29.59 -0.41 13.23
CA PRO A 294 30.89 -0.01 12.69
C PRO A 294 31.83 -1.20 12.49
N ALA A 295 32.29 -1.43 11.25
CA ALA A 295 33.18 -2.57 10.95
C ALA A 295 34.56 -2.49 11.62
N ASN A 296 35.05 -1.29 11.98
CA ASN A 296 36.41 -1.08 12.53
C ASN A 296 36.44 -0.16 13.76
N ALA A 297 35.33 0.03 14.47
CA ALA A 297 35.18 1.02 15.56
C ALA A 297 35.55 2.46 15.15
N VAL A 298 35.55 2.74 13.85
CA VAL A 298 35.87 4.02 13.25
C VAL A 298 34.69 4.40 12.39
N LEU A 299 33.96 5.41 12.84
CA LEU A 299 32.83 6.03 12.17
C LEU A 299 33.36 7.31 11.52
N LEU A 300 33.55 7.29 10.20
CA LEU A 300 34.03 8.42 9.44
C LEU A 300 33.01 8.79 8.38
N ASP A 301 32.71 10.07 8.33
CA ASP A 301 31.82 10.66 7.35
C ASP A 301 32.44 10.58 5.94
N PRO A 302 31.79 9.85 5.01
CA PRO A 302 32.30 9.70 3.65
C PRO A 302 32.38 11.04 2.90
N HIS A 303 31.56 12.04 3.23
CA HIS A 303 31.66 13.38 2.65
C HIS A 303 32.94 14.11 3.10
N LEU A 304 33.45 13.79 4.29
CA LEU A 304 34.69 14.37 4.81
C LEU A 304 35.94 13.64 4.33
N VAL A 305 35.89 12.31 4.26
CA VAL A 305 37.08 11.49 3.94
C VAL A 305 37.16 11.11 2.46
N GLY A 306 36.08 11.27 1.70
CA GLY A 306 36.00 11.01 0.26
C GLY A 306 35.95 9.53 -0.12
N PHE A 307 35.64 8.64 0.83
CA PHE A 307 35.45 7.21 0.59
C PHE A 307 34.47 6.62 1.62
N ARG A 308 33.67 5.63 1.20
CA ARG A 308 32.76 4.90 2.09
C ARG A 308 33.52 4.08 3.12
N THR A 309 32.99 4.06 4.32
CA THR A 309 33.33 3.10 5.38
C THR A 309 32.17 2.12 5.54
N TYR A 310 31.90 1.65 6.75
CA TYR A 310 30.74 0.80 7.04
C TYR A 310 30.31 1.02 8.49
N GLY A 311 29.02 1.26 8.66
CA GLY A 311 28.34 1.53 9.91
C GLY A 311 27.65 2.89 9.90
N THR A 312 26.46 2.92 10.49
CA THR A 312 25.68 4.15 10.68
C THR A 312 25.39 4.36 12.16
N ARG A 313 25.00 5.59 12.51
CA ARG A 313 24.54 5.91 13.86
C ARG A 313 23.02 6.02 13.91
N ALA A 314 22.43 6.84 13.04
CA ALA A 314 20.99 7.04 12.99
C ALA A 314 20.30 5.95 12.17
N GLY A 315 20.87 5.58 11.02
CA GLY A 315 20.24 4.68 10.06
C GLY A 315 18.87 5.22 9.65
N ALA A 316 18.81 6.48 9.20
CA ALA A 316 17.54 7.13 8.89
C ALA A 316 16.82 6.41 7.74
N TYR A 317 17.54 6.17 6.65
CA TYR A 317 17.10 5.36 5.52
C TYR A 317 17.06 3.88 5.89
N ASP A 318 18.11 3.37 6.52
CA ASP A 318 18.29 1.95 6.82
C ASP A 318 18.52 1.70 8.33
N ASN A 319 17.48 1.42 9.12
CA ASN A 319 16.07 1.31 8.73
C ASN A 319 15.10 1.97 9.71
N SER A 320 15.43 3.18 10.17
CA SER A 320 14.50 4.01 10.94
C SER A 320 13.24 4.32 10.14
N ALA A 321 13.34 4.51 8.82
CA ALA A 321 12.20 4.77 7.95
C ALA A 321 11.22 3.59 7.94
N GLY A 322 11.71 2.36 7.75
CA GLY A 322 10.93 1.12 7.88
C GLY A 322 10.28 0.97 9.25
N THR A 323 11.08 1.16 10.30
CA THR A 323 10.61 1.09 11.69
C THR A 323 9.47 2.09 11.93
N ALA A 324 9.64 3.34 11.51
CA ALA A 324 8.62 4.38 11.63
C ALA A 324 7.33 4.02 10.88
N MET A 325 7.45 3.50 9.66
CA MET A 325 6.31 3.07 8.85
C MET A 325 5.53 1.92 9.50
N VAL A 326 6.22 0.91 10.05
CA VAL A 326 5.58 -0.20 10.77
C VAL A 326 4.85 0.31 12.01
N MET A 327 5.48 1.17 12.81
CA MET A 327 4.88 1.72 14.03
C MET A 327 3.61 2.55 13.73
N GLU A 328 3.65 3.43 12.73
CA GLU A 328 2.48 4.25 12.37
C GLU A 328 1.37 3.45 11.67
N THR A 329 1.73 2.41 10.92
CA THR A 329 0.75 1.45 10.38
C THR A 329 0.08 0.66 11.51
N ALA A 330 0.86 0.22 12.51
CA ALA A 330 0.34 -0.45 13.70
C ALA A 330 -0.63 0.47 14.47
N ARG A 331 -0.28 1.75 14.67
CA ARG A 331 -1.15 2.75 15.28
C ARG A 331 -2.47 2.89 14.53
N ALA A 332 -2.44 2.99 13.21
CA ALA A 332 -3.65 3.16 12.40
C ALA A 332 -4.54 1.91 12.39
N LEU A 333 -3.95 0.72 12.28
CA LEU A 333 -4.67 -0.56 12.22
C LEU A 333 -5.13 -1.07 13.59
N ALA A 334 -4.56 -0.57 14.70
CA ALA A 334 -4.97 -0.91 16.06
C ALA A 334 -6.45 -0.61 16.35
N ASP A 335 -7.12 0.24 15.57
CA ASP A 335 -8.55 0.56 15.72
C ASP A 335 -9.48 -0.31 14.86
N PHE A 336 -8.94 -1.19 14.00
CA PHE A 336 -9.73 -2.03 13.09
C PHE A 336 -9.92 -3.44 13.62
N GLU A 337 -11.16 -3.94 13.59
CA GLU A 337 -11.43 -5.36 13.77
C GLU A 337 -11.07 -6.12 12.48
N THR A 338 -10.41 -7.27 12.62
CA THR A 338 -9.92 -8.07 11.50
C THR A 338 -10.31 -9.52 11.66
N ARG A 339 -10.37 -10.23 10.54
CA ARG A 339 -10.66 -11.67 10.52
C ARG A 339 -9.43 -12.43 11.00
N ARG A 340 -8.26 -11.98 10.56
CA ARG A 340 -6.93 -12.59 10.77
C ARG A 340 -6.10 -11.80 11.77
N THR A 341 -5.08 -12.45 12.32
CA THR A 341 -4.16 -11.80 13.27
C THR A 341 -3.20 -10.91 12.53
N MET A 342 -3.05 -9.67 13.02
CA MET A 342 -2.03 -8.73 12.55
C MET A 342 -0.81 -8.85 13.45
N VAL A 343 0.36 -8.93 12.84
CA VAL A 343 1.63 -8.92 13.56
C VAL A 343 2.50 -7.79 13.00
N PHE A 344 2.93 -6.89 13.87
CA PHE A 344 3.85 -5.80 13.54
C PHE A 344 5.17 -6.12 14.20
N CYS A 345 6.15 -6.60 13.44
CA CYS A 345 7.43 -7.05 13.96
C CYS A 345 8.56 -6.11 13.58
N LEU A 346 9.38 -5.79 14.56
CA LEU A 346 10.62 -5.04 14.40
C LEU A 346 11.78 -6.00 14.68
N TRP A 347 12.48 -6.36 13.62
CA TRP A 347 13.52 -7.39 13.63
C TRP A 347 14.83 -6.85 14.20
N SER A 348 15.54 -7.74 14.88
CA SER A 348 16.88 -7.49 15.38
C SER A 348 17.90 -8.29 14.58
N GLY A 349 19.06 -7.71 14.32
CA GLY A 349 20.20 -8.41 13.72
C GLY A 349 20.02 -8.71 12.23
N GLU A 350 19.22 -7.91 11.52
CA GLU A 350 19.08 -7.99 10.06
C GLU A 350 20.45 -7.77 9.41
N GLU A 351 21.13 -6.71 9.85
CA GLU A 351 22.43 -6.24 9.33
C GLU A 351 23.55 -7.27 9.49
N GLY A 352 23.34 -8.20 10.43
CA GLY A 352 24.22 -9.33 10.70
C GLY A 352 23.90 -10.59 9.88
N GLY A 353 22.90 -10.54 9.00
CA GLY A 353 22.38 -11.64 8.19
C GLY A 353 21.03 -12.18 8.68
N LYS A 354 20.00 -11.32 8.80
CA LYS A 354 18.58 -11.69 8.97
C LYS A 354 18.28 -12.55 10.21
N ARG A 355 19.10 -12.41 11.25
CA ARG A 355 19.11 -13.33 12.40
C ARG A 355 17.78 -13.33 13.16
N GLY A 356 17.16 -12.17 13.28
CA GLY A 356 15.90 -11.99 13.98
C GLY A 356 14.73 -12.63 13.25
N SER A 357 14.55 -12.31 11.97
CA SER A 357 13.47 -12.88 11.17
C SER A 357 13.66 -14.39 10.96
N ASP A 358 14.89 -14.89 10.79
CA ASP A 358 15.17 -16.34 10.78
C ASP A 358 14.76 -16.99 12.10
N TYR A 359 15.18 -16.43 13.23
CA TYR A 359 14.78 -16.97 14.54
C TYR A 359 13.27 -17.03 14.71
N TRP A 360 12.57 -15.94 14.36
CA TRP A 360 11.11 -15.88 14.54
C TRP A 360 10.38 -16.86 13.62
N THR A 361 10.77 -16.95 12.34
CA THR A 361 10.14 -17.86 11.39
C THR A 361 10.45 -19.33 11.70
N GLU A 362 11.68 -19.66 12.07
CA GLU A 362 12.07 -21.04 12.40
C GLU A 362 11.53 -21.51 13.75
N TYR A 363 11.77 -20.75 14.81
CA TYR A 363 11.46 -21.22 16.17
C TYR A 363 10.07 -20.79 16.60
N HIS A 364 9.75 -19.50 16.52
CA HIS A 364 8.47 -19.03 17.02
C HIS A 364 7.29 -19.52 16.17
N VAL A 365 7.38 -19.45 14.84
CA VAL A 365 6.29 -19.92 13.97
C VAL A 365 6.34 -21.43 13.78
N LYS A 366 7.36 -21.99 13.13
CA LYS A 366 7.33 -23.41 12.76
C LYS A 366 7.41 -24.37 13.94
N GLU A 367 8.23 -24.09 14.95
CA GLU A 367 8.44 -25.02 16.06
C GLU A 367 7.42 -24.80 17.19
N ASP A 368 7.26 -23.57 17.66
CA ASP A 368 6.43 -23.26 18.83
C ASP A 368 4.95 -23.12 18.50
N ASN A 369 4.59 -22.66 17.29
CA ASN A 369 3.21 -22.43 16.86
C ASN A 369 2.92 -23.09 15.48
N PRO A 370 3.11 -24.41 15.32
CA PRO A 370 3.01 -25.09 14.02
C PRO A 370 1.60 -25.06 13.39
N GLU A 371 0.57 -24.68 14.14
CA GLU A 371 -0.78 -24.42 13.65
C GLU A 371 -0.92 -23.09 12.90
N VAL A 372 0.01 -22.15 13.12
CA VAL A 372 -0.03 -20.82 12.52
C VAL A 372 0.38 -20.89 11.06
N THR A 373 -0.41 -20.22 10.21
CA THR A 373 -0.05 -19.98 8.81
C THR A 373 0.19 -18.50 8.60
N VAL A 374 1.42 -18.15 8.22
CA VAL A 374 1.74 -16.77 7.80
C VAL A 374 1.38 -16.61 6.33
N MET A 375 0.32 -15.85 6.09
CA MET A 375 -0.34 -15.72 4.79
C MET A 375 0.47 -14.86 3.84
N ASN A 376 0.92 -13.71 4.36
CA ASN A 376 1.73 -12.74 3.65
C ASN A 376 2.69 -12.04 4.61
N TYR A 377 3.77 -11.51 4.04
CA TYR A 377 4.73 -10.68 4.75
C TYR A 377 5.00 -9.40 3.96
N ILE A 378 4.76 -8.25 4.59
CA ILE A 378 5.06 -6.93 4.05
C ILE A 378 6.32 -6.42 4.75
N ASN A 379 7.43 -6.30 4.02
CA ASN A 379 8.66 -5.71 4.55
C ASN A 379 8.78 -4.25 4.11
N LEU A 380 9.17 -3.42 5.05
CA LEU A 380 9.38 -2.00 4.87
C LEU A 380 10.84 -1.73 5.20
N ASP A 381 11.68 -1.74 4.17
CA ASP A 381 13.12 -1.72 4.34
C ASP A 381 13.78 -0.87 3.25
N MET A 382 14.69 0.03 3.66
CA MET A 382 15.39 0.93 2.75
C MET A 382 14.40 1.74 1.87
N ALA A 383 13.55 2.54 2.52
CA ALA A 383 12.46 3.28 1.90
C ALA A 383 12.58 4.81 2.10
N GLY A 384 11.92 5.57 1.23
CA GLY A 384 11.80 7.03 1.37
C GLY A 384 12.71 7.90 0.48
N VAL A 385 13.74 7.30 -0.16
CA VAL A 385 14.74 8.04 -0.97
C VAL A 385 14.74 7.68 -2.47
N ASN A 386 13.71 6.98 -2.95
CA ASN A 386 13.59 6.55 -4.36
C ASN A 386 12.77 7.54 -5.19
N TRP A 387 11.48 7.65 -4.87
CA TRP A 387 10.48 8.40 -5.63
C TRP A 387 9.71 9.33 -4.70
N PRO A 388 9.34 10.57 -5.10
CA PRO A 388 9.35 11.12 -6.47
C PRO A 388 10.63 11.86 -6.92
N GLY A 389 11.60 12.06 -6.03
CA GLY A 389 12.78 12.87 -6.35
C GLY A 389 14.11 12.12 -6.49
N GLY A 390 14.22 10.92 -5.91
CA GLY A 390 15.51 10.32 -5.55
C GLY A 390 16.49 10.17 -6.69
N GLY A 391 17.71 10.67 -6.53
CA GLY A 391 18.72 10.70 -7.61
C GLY A 391 19.65 11.91 -7.59
N GLY A 392 19.59 12.77 -6.57
CA GLY A 392 20.53 13.86 -6.38
C GLY A 392 21.84 13.40 -5.73
N ALA A 393 22.99 13.87 -6.20
CA ALA A 393 24.26 13.83 -5.46
C ALA A 393 24.50 15.18 -4.77
N PRO A 394 23.80 15.50 -3.66
CA PRO A 394 23.71 16.85 -3.10
C PRO A 394 25.07 17.45 -2.72
N HIS A 395 26.09 16.63 -2.48
CA HIS A 395 27.41 17.08 -2.03
C HIS A 395 28.53 16.85 -3.05
N GLY A 396 28.17 16.68 -4.33
CA GLY A 396 29.13 16.24 -5.35
C GLY A 396 29.57 14.79 -5.14
N ASP A 397 28.68 14.02 -4.50
CA ASP A 397 28.80 12.58 -4.36
C ASP A 397 28.96 11.93 -5.73
N PRO A 398 29.61 10.76 -5.82
CA PRO A 398 29.70 10.06 -7.09
C PRO A 398 28.30 9.85 -7.66
N ASP A 399 28.05 10.39 -8.86
CA ASP A 399 26.82 10.11 -9.59
C ASP A 399 26.67 8.58 -9.67
N PRO A 400 25.47 8.04 -9.39
CA PRO A 400 25.22 6.63 -9.58
C PRO A 400 25.64 6.21 -11.03
N GLN A 401 26.29 5.04 -11.24
CA GLN A 401 26.78 4.52 -12.55
C GLN A 401 26.24 3.14 -12.97
N ILE A 402 25.59 3.00 -14.14
CA ILE A 402 24.79 1.82 -14.52
C ILE A 402 25.59 0.53 -14.29
N ASP A 403 24.98 -0.39 -13.54
CA ASP A 403 25.51 -1.73 -13.32
C ASP A 403 24.84 -2.70 -14.30
N GLU A 404 25.61 -3.59 -14.93
CA GLU A 404 25.03 -4.62 -15.81
C GLU A 404 24.48 -5.82 -15.00
N ASP A 405 24.98 -6.02 -13.77
CA ASP A 405 24.56 -7.10 -12.85
C ASP A 405 23.45 -6.66 -11.85
N GLY A 406 22.91 -5.44 -12.03
CA GLY A 406 21.92 -4.83 -11.12
C GLY A 406 21.22 -3.62 -11.74
N TYR A 407 20.26 -3.02 -11.03
CA TYR A 407 19.48 -1.89 -11.53
C TYR A 407 20.33 -0.63 -11.75
N PRO A 408 19.92 0.23 -12.70
CA PRO A 408 20.75 1.27 -13.26
C PRO A 408 20.94 2.41 -12.29
N LYS A 409 22.16 2.91 -12.30
CA LYS A 409 22.65 3.99 -11.50
C LYS A 409 23.02 5.10 -12.51
N ASP A 410 22.19 6.09 -12.76
CA ASP A 410 22.60 7.26 -13.55
C ASP A 410 22.23 8.57 -12.82
N SER A 411 22.36 9.72 -13.48
CA SER A 411 22.09 11.06 -12.94
C SER A 411 20.60 11.42 -12.77
N GLU A 412 19.68 10.46 -12.90
CA GLU A 412 18.21 10.66 -12.93
C GLU A 412 17.47 10.00 -11.73
N VAL A 413 16.13 10.13 -11.76
CA VAL A 413 15.23 9.60 -10.73
C VAL A 413 15.27 8.08 -10.68
N TRP A 414 15.54 7.53 -9.50
CA TRP A 414 15.59 6.10 -9.25
C TRP A 414 14.20 5.52 -9.04
N PRO A 415 13.88 4.37 -9.65
CA PRO A 415 12.55 3.83 -9.50
C PRO A 415 12.29 3.39 -8.06
N LEU A 416 11.10 3.69 -7.53
CA LEU A 416 10.61 2.95 -6.37
C LEU A 416 10.35 1.52 -6.80
N ARG A 417 10.75 0.58 -5.96
CA ARG A 417 10.64 -0.84 -6.23
C ARG A 417 9.60 -1.47 -5.31
N VAL A 418 8.68 -2.19 -5.90
CA VAL A 418 7.78 -3.12 -5.24
C VAL A 418 8.18 -4.51 -5.72
N TYR A 419 8.91 -5.23 -4.87
CA TYR A 419 9.41 -6.55 -5.20
C TYR A 419 8.61 -7.62 -4.47
N ILE A 420 8.15 -8.62 -5.21
CA ILE A 420 7.25 -9.67 -4.73
C ILE A 420 7.96 -11.01 -4.85
N GLY A 421 7.81 -11.90 -3.86
CA GLY A 421 8.46 -13.20 -3.92
C GLY A 421 7.68 -14.30 -3.19
N PRO A 422 8.08 -15.58 -3.38
CA PRO A 422 9.21 -16.01 -4.20
C PRO A 422 8.93 -15.95 -5.72
N GLY A 423 9.93 -15.53 -6.49
CA GLY A 423 9.90 -15.43 -7.96
C GLY A 423 11.11 -16.13 -8.59
N PRO A 424 11.12 -17.48 -8.66
CA PRO A 424 12.27 -18.24 -9.14
C PRO A 424 12.53 -18.09 -10.65
N ASN A 425 11.53 -17.66 -11.42
CA ASN A 425 11.65 -17.46 -12.86
C ASN A 425 11.62 -15.98 -13.20
N HIS A 426 12.51 -15.54 -14.08
CA HIS A 426 12.57 -14.14 -14.50
C HIS A 426 11.64 -13.83 -15.68
N ASP A 427 11.19 -14.83 -16.44
CA ASP A 427 10.51 -14.67 -17.73
C ASP A 427 8.99 -14.86 -17.68
N GLN A 428 8.43 -15.05 -16.49
CA GLN A 428 7.01 -15.18 -16.20
C GLN A 428 6.70 -14.65 -14.78
N LEU A 429 5.42 -14.51 -14.44
CA LEU A 429 4.98 -14.21 -13.07
C LEU A 429 4.61 -15.51 -12.35
N ASP A 430 5.30 -15.82 -11.27
CA ASP A 430 5.09 -16.95 -10.39
C ASP A 430 4.11 -16.61 -9.24
N GLN A 431 3.90 -15.33 -8.92
CA GLN A 431 2.95 -14.80 -7.92
C GLN A 431 1.93 -13.83 -8.57
N PRO A 432 1.20 -14.23 -9.62
CA PRO A 432 0.38 -13.33 -10.42
C PRO A 432 -0.70 -12.60 -9.62
N GLU A 433 -1.29 -13.25 -8.59
CA GLU A 433 -2.33 -12.62 -7.76
C GLU A 433 -1.78 -11.47 -6.91
N MET A 434 -0.59 -11.63 -6.30
CA MET A 434 0.02 -10.57 -5.49
C MET A 434 0.53 -9.43 -6.36
N VAL A 435 1.11 -9.74 -7.54
CA VAL A 435 1.51 -8.73 -8.53
C VAL A 435 0.29 -7.97 -9.02
N GLY A 436 -0.80 -8.67 -9.34
CA GLY A 436 -2.05 -8.08 -9.78
C GLY A 436 -2.70 -7.19 -8.72
N LEU A 437 -2.72 -7.62 -7.45
CA LEU A 437 -3.18 -6.79 -6.34
C LEU A 437 -2.34 -5.53 -6.18
N SER A 438 -1.01 -5.65 -6.27
CA SER A 438 -0.12 -4.50 -6.18
C SER A 438 -0.38 -3.50 -7.31
N ASN A 439 -0.51 -3.98 -8.55
CA ASN A 439 -0.86 -3.15 -9.70
C ASN A 439 -2.24 -2.50 -9.53
N TRP A 440 -3.24 -3.25 -9.05
CA TRP A 440 -4.60 -2.78 -8.81
C TRP A 440 -4.63 -1.61 -7.82
N ILE A 441 -3.86 -1.70 -6.74
CA ILE A 441 -3.74 -0.64 -5.73
C ILE A 441 -2.97 0.57 -6.31
N GLY A 442 -1.83 0.30 -6.94
CA GLY A 442 -0.93 1.32 -7.48
C GLY A 442 -1.58 2.20 -8.54
N SER A 443 -2.25 1.59 -9.52
CA SER A 443 -2.85 2.29 -10.67
C SER A 443 -3.98 3.24 -10.29
N ASP A 444 -4.71 2.95 -9.20
CA ASP A 444 -5.95 3.64 -8.88
C ASP A 444 -5.91 4.34 -7.52
N ALA A 445 -5.86 3.60 -6.42
CA ALA A 445 -5.93 4.16 -5.07
C ALA A 445 -4.72 5.05 -4.74
N LEU A 446 -3.58 4.77 -5.37
CA LEU A 446 -2.33 5.54 -5.22
C LEU A 446 -2.05 6.51 -6.37
N GLY A 447 -2.81 6.43 -7.47
CA GLY A 447 -2.71 7.34 -8.62
C GLY A 447 -1.39 7.22 -9.39
N LEU A 448 -0.83 6.01 -9.52
CA LEU A 448 0.47 5.75 -10.16
C LEU A 448 0.36 5.13 -11.56
N GLU A 449 -0.82 5.19 -12.19
CA GLU A 449 -1.07 4.58 -13.50
C GLU A 449 -0.05 5.00 -14.56
N GLU A 450 0.41 6.26 -14.55
CA GLU A 450 1.36 6.77 -15.55
C GLU A 450 2.83 6.47 -15.20
N GLN A 451 3.15 6.30 -13.91
CA GLN A 451 4.52 6.13 -13.41
C GLN A 451 4.93 4.66 -13.30
N MET A 452 3.96 3.75 -13.17
CA MET A 452 4.20 2.36 -12.81
C MET A 452 4.43 1.45 -14.02
N GLY A 453 5.37 0.51 -13.90
CA GLY A 453 5.57 -0.57 -14.86
C GLY A 453 5.80 -1.93 -14.19
N THR A 454 5.21 -3.00 -14.74
CA THR A 454 5.48 -4.37 -14.29
C THR A 454 6.59 -5.00 -15.12
N LEU A 455 7.70 -5.38 -14.50
CA LEU A 455 8.85 -5.96 -15.21
C LEU A 455 8.71 -7.49 -15.32
N VAL A 456 8.85 -8.00 -16.55
CA VAL A 456 8.97 -9.44 -16.84
C VAL A 456 10.08 -9.65 -17.86
N GLY A 457 11.06 -10.47 -17.52
CA GLY A 457 12.29 -10.72 -18.26
C GLY A 457 12.18 -11.61 -19.50
N THR A 458 10.99 -11.70 -20.13
CA THR A 458 10.81 -12.52 -21.33
C THR A 458 11.77 -12.11 -22.44
N ASN A 459 12.58 -13.07 -22.92
CA ASN A 459 13.65 -12.87 -23.92
C ASN A 459 14.93 -12.17 -23.42
N TYR A 460 15.09 -11.93 -22.13
CA TYR A 460 16.34 -11.42 -21.55
C TYR A 460 17.07 -12.52 -20.75
N SER A 461 18.36 -12.33 -20.50
CA SER A 461 19.14 -13.21 -19.63
C SER A 461 18.80 -12.98 -18.16
N ALA A 462 18.79 -14.05 -17.36
CA ALA A 462 18.54 -13.98 -15.92
C ALA A 462 19.47 -13.01 -15.16
N ASP A 463 20.69 -12.80 -15.66
CA ASP A 463 21.67 -11.93 -15.01
C ASP A 463 21.37 -10.43 -15.21
N THR A 464 20.69 -10.04 -16.29
CA THR A 464 20.58 -8.62 -16.72
C THR A 464 19.15 -8.17 -17.03
N TRP A 465 18.15 -9.06 -16.90
CA TRP A 465 16.79 -8.81 -17.36
C TRP A 465 16.16 -7.58 -16.72
N LYS A 466 16.37 -7.41 -15.41
CA LYS A 466 15.85 -6.32 -14.59
C LYS A 466 16.13 -4.95 -15.21
N THR A 467 17.40 -4.70 -15.50
CA THR A 467 17.89 -3.45 -16.10
C THR A 467 17.49 -3.34 -17.55
N SER A 468 17.60 -4.42 -18.30
CA SER A 468 17.30 -4.43 -19.74
C SER A 468 15.83 -4.12 -20.00
N VAL A 469 14.91 -4.76 -19.27
CA VAL A 469 13.46 -4.54 -19.37
C VAL A 469 13.11 -3.12 -18.91
N TRP A 470 13.66 -2.65 -17.79
CA TRP A 470 13.40 -1.28 -17.32
C TRP A 470 13.82 -0.22 -18.35
N LEU A 471 14.99 -0.37 -18.98
CA LEU A 471 15.45 0.51 -20.06
C LEU A 471 14.53 0.44 -21.28
N ASP A 472 14.11 -0.77 -21.69
CA ASP A 472 13.25 -0.96 -22.86
C ASP A 472 11.79 -0.51 -22.62
N MET A 473 11.37 -0.39 -21.36
CA MET A 473 10.09 0.18 -20.93
C MET A 473 10.11 1.70 -20.75
N ASP A 474 11.17 2.37 -21.22
CA ASP A 474 11.34 3.82 -21.07
C ASP A 474 11.39 4.29 -19.61
N ARG A 475 12.02 3.47 -18.75
CA ARG A 475 12.41 3.82 -17.38
C ARG A 475 11.23 4.26 -16.48
N PRO A 476 10.21 3.39 -16.26
CA PRO A 476 9.13 3.70 -15.32
C PRO A 476 9.69 4.06 -13.93
N GLU A 477 9.09 5.08 -13.31
CA GLU A 477 9.51 5.65 -12.02
C GLU A 477 9.08 4.78 -10.82
N VAL A 478 8.12 3.88 -11.01
CA VAL A 478 7.72 2.86 -10.05
C VAL A 478 7.71 1.51 -10.76
N ILE A 479 8.38 0.50 -10.20
CA ILE A 479 8.43 -0.83 -10.78
C ILE A 479 7.88 -1.89 -9.84
N VAL A 480 7.01 -2.74 -10.38
CA VAL A 480 6.53 -3.97 -9.74
C VAL A 480 7.20 -5.16 -10.42
N TYR A 481 7.84 -6.04 -9.66
CA TYR A 481 8.49 -7.23 -10.24
C TYR A 481 8.65 -8.33 -9.21
N GLU A 482 8.96 -9.54 -9.69
CA GLU A 482 9.20 -10.67 -8.81
C GLU A 482 10.70 -10.92 -8.56
N ASP A 483 11.02 -11.27 -7.32
CA ASP A 483 12.39 -11.55 -6.89
C ASP A 483 12.45 -12.57 -5.75
N THR A 484 13.31 -13.58 -5.91
CA THR A 484 13.65 -14.54 -4.84
C THR A 484 14.88 -14.08 -4.05
N THR A 485 15.63 -13.10 -4.55
CA THR A 485 16.97 -12.74 -4.04
C THR A 485 17.02 -11.48 -3.18
N ALA A 486 15.88 -10.98 -2.68
CA ALA A 486 15.88 -9.83 -1.79
C ALA A 486 16.68 -10.15 -0.52
N ARG A 487 17.86 -9.52 -0.38
CA ARG A 487 18.87 -9.76 0.67
C ARG A 487 18.47 -9.22 2.06
N SER A 488 17.18 -9.28 2.40
CA SER A 488 16.60 -8.76 3.64
C SER A 488 15.62 -9.79 4.25
N ASP A 489 14.94 -9.45 5.33
CA ASP A 489 14.09 -10.32 6.16
C ASP A 489 13.04 -11.12 5.36
N HIS A 490 12.67 -10.69 4.16
CA HIS A 490 11.85 -11.46 3.21
C HIS A 490 12.29 -12.90 3.03
N ALA A 491 13.61 -13.10 2.90
CA ALA A 491 14.17 -14.40 2.59
C ALA A 491 13.79 -15.40 3.68
N SER A 492 13.82 -15.00 4.95
CA SER A 492 13.43 -15.84 6.09
C SER A 492 11.98 -16.33 5.96
N PHE A 493 11.06 -15.47 5.51
CA PHE A 493 9.66 -15.85 5.27
C PHE A 493 9.47 -16.76 4.05
N GLN A 494 10.17 -16.48 2.94
CA GLN A 494 10.09 -17.30 1.74
C GLN A 494 10.74 -18.69 1.94
N ASP A 495 11.95 -18.72 2.47
CA ASP A 495 12.76 -19.93 2.63
C ASP A 495 12.25 -20.81 3.76
N ASN A 496 11.88 -20.20 4.89
CA ASN A 496 11.40 -20.96 6.02
C ASN A 496 9.92 -21.28 5.82
N LEU A 497 9.05 -20.28 5.73
CA LEU A 497 7.60 -20.51 5.78
C LEU A 497 6.97 -20.82 4.41
N GLY A 498 7.65 -20.51 3.32
CA GLY A 498 7.05 -20.55 1.99
C GLY A 498 6.00 -19.45 1.80
N THR A 499 6.09 -18.36 2.55
CA THR A 499 5.13 -17.25 2.54
C THR A 499 5.37 -16.32 1.35
N VAL A 500 4.30 -15.82 0.73
CA VAL A 500 4.41 -14.75 -0.28
C VAL A 500 4.77 -13.43 0.41
N THR A 501 5.75 -12.72 -0.13
CA THR A 501 6.24 -11.48 0.47
C THR A 501 6.16 -10.32 -0.51
N ILE A 502 5.89 -9.13 0.00
CA ILE A 502 5.96 -7.87 -0.74
C ILE A 502 6.91 -6.93 -0.02
N GLY A 503 7.86 -6.35 -0.75
CA GLY A 503 8.84 -5.43 -0.22
C GLY A 503 8.84 -4.13 -0.97
N PHE A 504 9.08 -3.05 -0.24
CA PHE A 504 9.16 -1.71 -0.78
C PHE A 504 10.57 -1.17 -0.61
N GLY A 505 11.16 -0.63 -1.67
CA GLY A 505 12.44 0.06 -1.61
C GLY A 505 13.69 -0.73 -2.04
N GLY A 506 14.86 -0.28 -1.56
CA GLY A 506 16.16 -0.96 -1.67
C GLY A 506 17.17 -0.37 -2.66
N LEU A 507 17.53 0.90 -2.53
CA LEU A 507 18.73 1.45 -3.17
C LEU A 507 20.01 0.97 -2.48
N VAL A 508 20.24 -0.34 -2.53
CA VAL A 508 21.47 -1.00 -2.07
C VAL A 508 22.62 -0.48 -2.92
N ASP A 509 23.57 0.23 -2.29
CA ASP A 509 24.70 0.92 -2.93
C ASP A 509 24.36 2.01 -3.97
N GLY A 510 23.07 2.26 -4.23
CA GLY A 510 22.59 3.36 -5.06
C GLY A 510 22.48 4.68 -4.29
N TYR A 511 22.21 4.59 -2.98
CA TYR A 511 22.27 5.70 -2.05
C TYR A 511 23.66 5.77 -1.41
N TRP A 512 24.39 6.88 -1.59
CA TRP A 512 25.80 7.00 -1.15
C TRP A 512 25.97 6.79 0.35
N CYS A 513 25.00 7.27 1.13
CA CYS A 513 25.01 7.17 2.58
C CYS A 513 24.48 5.84 3.12
N TYR A 514 24.07 4.89 2.28
CA TYR A 514 23.71 3.54 2.70
C TYR A 514 24.83 2.88 3.54
N HIS A 515 24.49 2.49 4.77
CA HIS A 515 25.41 1.98 5.80
C HIS A 515 26.58 2.92 6.14
N GLN A 516 26.36 4.24 6.06
CA GLN A 516 27.34 5.26 6.41
C GLN A 516 26.81 6.17 7.51
N VAL A 517 27.71 6.89 8.19
CA VAL A 517 27.34 7.86 9.24
C VAL A 517 26.54 9.07 8.72
N CYS A 518 26.59 9.34 7.41
CA CYS A 518 25.79 10.37 6.77
C CYS A 518 24.35 9.91 6.50
N ASP A 519 23.99 8.66 6.80
CA ASP A 519 22.61 8.17 6.74
C ASP A 519 21.75 8.82 7.83
N THR A 520 21.28 10.02 7.52
CA THR A 520 20.53 10.92 8.39
C THR A 520 19.30 11.43 7.66
N LEU A 521 18.29 11.89 8.40
CA LEU A 521 17.09 12.45 7.77
C LEU A 521 17.39 13.71 6.94
N GLU A 522 18.36 14.53 7.38
CA GLU A 522 18.83 15.69 6.62
C GLU A 522 19.41 15.26 5.26
N GLU A 523 20.23 14.21 5.23
CA GLU A 523 20.75 13.66 3.96
C GLU A 523 19.63 13.10 3.08
N MET A 524 18.61 12.44 3.65
CA MET A 524 17.45 11.98 2.89
C MET A 524 16.70 13.15 2.24
N GLU A 525 16.54 14.27 2.95
CA GLU A 525 15.93 15.49 2.42
C GLU A 525 16.77 16.08 1.29
N ASP A 526 18.07 16.28 1.52
CA ASP A 526 18.98 16.83 0.52
C ASP A 526 19.04 15.94 -0.75
N TRP A 527 19.00 14.62 -0.57
CA TRP A 527 18.93 13.64 -1.67
C TRP A 527 17.62 13.73 -2.48
N MET A 528 16.50 14.01 -1.80
CA MET A 528 15.18 14.05 -2.39
C MET A 528 14.77 15.43 -2.92
N ASP A 529 15.60 16.48 -2.76
CA ASP A 529 15.28 17.83 -3.22
C ASP A 529 15.36 17.96 -4.75
N THR A 530 14.21 18.26 -5.36
CA THR A 530 14.05 18.46 -6.81
C THR A 530 14.02 19.95 -7.21
N THR A 531 14.18 20.87 -6.26
CA THR A 531 14.16 22.32 -6.52
C THR A 531 15.28 22.73 -7.48
N GLY A 532 14.90 23.31 -8.62
CA GLY A 532 15.83 23.77 -9.64
C GLY A 532 16.55 22.64 -10.39
N LYS A 533 16.09 21.39 -10.28
CA LYS A 533 16.56 20.25 -11.07
C LYS A 533 15.84 20.22 -12.42
N ASP A 534 16.39 19.48 -13.37
CA ASP A 534 15.81 19.26 -14.70
C ASP A 534 14.95 17.99 -14.78
N TYR A 535 14.76 17.30 -13.65
CA TYR A 535 13.92 16.13 -13.45
C TYR A 535 12.99 16.31 -12.25
N GLY A 536 11.93 15.50 -12.20
CA GLY A 536 10.94 15.52 -11.12
C GLY A 536 10.09 16.81 -11.09
N GLU A 537 9.04 16.80 -10.27
CA GLU A 537 8.29 18.01 -9.97
C GLU A 537 9.06 18.87 -8.96
N GLU A 538 9.03 20.20 -9.11
CA GLU A 538 9.71 21.14 -8.22
C GLU A 538 9.12 21.09 -6.80
N ASN A 539 9.83 20.44 -5.88
CA ASN A 539 9.43 20.26 -4.49
C ASN A 539 10.67 20.25 -3.58
N THR A 540 10.47 20.61 -2.31
CA THR A 540 11.53 20.46 -1.29
C THR A 540 11.82 18.97 -1.03
N GLY A 541 13.02 18.70 -0.54
CA GLY A 541 13.42 17.37 -0.07
C GLY A 541 12.45 16.77 0.93
N LEU A 542 12.10 17.54 1.96
CA LEU A 542 11.13 17.14 2.98
C LEU A 542 9.78 16.74 2.37
N ALA A 543 9.21 17.56 1.48
CA ALA A 543 7.93 17.26 0.86
C ALA A 543 7.98 15.95 0.05
N ASN A 544 9.10 15.70 -0.64
CA ASN A 544 9.32 14.48 -1.41
C ASN A 544 9.52 13.25 -0.51
N VAL A 545 10.27 13.34 0.59
CA VAL A 545 10.38 12.26 1.59
C VAL A 545 9.00 11.94 2.18
N VAL A 546 8.23 12.96 2.57
CA VAL A 546 6.86 12.80 3.07
C VAL A 546 5.96 12.12 2.04
N ASN A 547 6.03 12.51 0.76
CA ASN A 547 5.28 11.86 -0.32
C ASN A 547 5.67 10.37 -0.47
N SER A 548 6.96 10.07 -0.42
CA SER A 548 7.47 8.70 -0.54
C SER A 548 6.96 7.80 0.59
N LEU A 549 7.08 8.26 1.84
CA LEU A 549 6.59 7.54 3.02
C LEU A 549 5.07 7.36 2.99
N ASP A 550 4.33 8.36 2.51
CA ASP A 550 2.88 8.29 2.34
C ASP A 550 2.46 7.17 1.39
N MET A 551 3.06 7.16 0.20
CA MET A 551 2.73 6.18 -0.84
C MET A 551 3.01 4.75 -0.36
N ILE A 552 4.18 4.49 0.22
CA ILE A 552 4.59 3.15 0.66
C ILE A 552 3.68 2.64 1.78
N THR A 553 3.38 3.47 2.79
CA THR A 553 2.54 3.07 3.91
C THR A 553 1.09 2.83 3.51
N TRP A 554 0.53 3.64 2.62
CA TRP A 554 -0.80 3.39 2.06
C TRP A 554 -0.84 2.12 1.20
N TRP A 555 0.21 1.84 0.42
CA TRP A 555 0.29 0.61 -0.36
C TRP A 555 0.28 -0.63 0.55
N ALA A 556 1.09 -0.62 1.61
CA ALA A 556 1.14 -1.68 2.60
C ALA A 556 -0.22 -1.87 3.30
N MET A 557 -0.85 -0.79 3.75
CA MET A 557 -2.15 -0.84 4.45
C MET A 557 -3.30 -1.30 3.54
N LEU A 558 -3.33 -0.89 2.27
CA LEU A 558 -4.34 -1.35 1.31
C LEU A 558 -4.16 -2.83 0.98
N THR A 559 -2.91 -3.27 0.78
CA THR A 559 -2.58 -4.69 0.57
C THR A 559 -3.10 -5.54 1.73
N PHE A 560 -2.92 -5.05 2.96
CA PHE A 560 -3.47 -5.66 4.16
C PHE A 560 -4.99 -5.78 4.10
N PHE A 561 -5.73 -4.69 3.86
CA PHE A 561 -7.19 -4.75 3.87
C PHE A 561 -7.76 -5.74 2.85
N HIS A 562 -7.16 -5.79 1.66
CA HIS A 562 -7.53 -6.76 0.64
C HIS A 562 -7.27 -8.21 1.09
N CYS A 563 -6.09 -8.47 1.68
CA CYS A 563 -5.70 -9.80 2.13
C CYS A 563 -6.40 -10.27 3.41
N ASP A 564 -6.84 -9.36 4.29
CA ASP A 564 -7.65 -9.74 5.47
C ASP A 564 -9.00 -10.33 5.05
N GLU A 565 -9.57 -9.90 3.92
CA GLU A 565 -10.76 -10.55 3.38
C GLU A 565 -10.42 -11.78 2.56
N GLN A 566 -9.58 -11.62 1.53
CA GLN A 566 -9.19 -12.66 0.57
C GLN A 566 -7.67 -12.83 0.59
N PRO A 567 -7.13 -13.76 1.39
CA PRO A 567 -5.70 -13.89 1.53
C PRO A 567 -5.09 -14.45 0.23
N ILE A 568 -3.96 -13.87 -0.16
CA ILE A 568 -3.15 -14.38 -1.26
C ILE A 568 -2.02 -15.20 -0.64
N PHE A 569 -1.93 -16.46 -1.04
CA PHE A 569 -0.87 -17.38 -0.63
C PHE A 569 0.22 -17.45 -1.71
N ASN A 570 1.36 -18.04 -1.35
CA ASN A 570 2.38 -18.40 -2.32
C ASN A 570 1.83 -19.40 -3.35
N ALA A 571 1.76 -18.98 -4.61
CA ALA A 571 1.19 -19.76 -5.69
C ALA A 571 2.04 -20.97 -6.13
N LEU A 572 3.25 -21.13 -5.58
CA LEU A 572 4.15 -22.25 -5.88
C LEU A 572 3.93 -23.48 -4.96
N LEU A 573 3.07 -23.40 -3.94
CA LEU A 573 2.87 -24.45 -2.93
C LEU A 573 1.65 -25.33 -3.14
#